data_AF-X0TVA7-F1
#
_entry.id   AF-X0TVA7-F1
#
_cell.length_a   1.000
_cell.length_b   1.000
_cell.length_c   1.000
_cell.angle_alpha   90.00
_cell.angle_beta   90.00
_cell.angle_gamma   90.00
#
_symmetry.space_group_name_H-M   'P 1'
#
loop_
_entity.id
_entity.type
_entity.pdbx_description
1 polymer ?
#
loop_
_entity_poly.entity_id
_entity_poly.type
_entity_poly.pdbx_seq_one_letter_code
_entity_poly.pdbx_strand_id
1 'polypeptide(L)'
;WKIVAMHHPIYSPVRNRFLGFGNRSADGRLRAQLEPLFREHGVDVVFQGHQHMYARVRPQAGIRYFVTGGGSKKPYSFKNNDNSYPREDNGKFNHFVYSRVSEERFEYCVIDEEEAVRDGGWFAKGDATDTEFPAAGCPVIRSSARAGTEVAR
;
A
#
# COMPACT_ATOMS: atom_id res chain seq x y z
N TRP A 1 -5.27 6.62 -15.01
CA TRP A 1 -4.45 5.80 -14.11
C TRP A 1 -4.33 4.39 -14.65
N LYS A 2 -3.13 3.83 -14.67
CA LYS A 2 -2.88 2.42 -14.99
C LYS A 2 -2.52 1.69 -13.71
N ILE A 3 -3.40 0.79 -13.29
CA ILE A 3 -3.32 0.09 -12.01
C ILE A 3 -3.20 -1.41 -12.30
N VAL A 4 -2.22 -2.06 -11.71
CA VAL A 4 -2.03 -3.52 -11.78
C VAL A 4 -2.37 -4.13 -10.42
N ALA A 5 -3.10 -5.23 -10.42
CA ALA A 5 -3.32 -6.06 -9.24
C ALA A 5 -2.77 -7.45 -9.51
N MET A 6 -1.92 -7.96 -8.61
CA MET A 6 -1.30 -9.28 -8.74
C MET A 6 -1.12 -9.93 -7.38
N HIS A 7 -0.91 -11.25 -7.33
CA HIS A 7 -0.80 -11.93 -6.04
C HIS A 7 0.59 -11.82 -5.40
N HIS A 8 1.65 -12.22 -6.10
CA HIS A 8 3.00 -12.25 -5.53
C HIS A 8 3.73 -10.90 -5.70
N PRO A 9 4.44 -10.41 -4.67
CA PRO A 9 5.14 -9.14 -4.78
C PRO A 9 6.46 -9.24 -5.55
N ILE A 10 6.78 -8.20 -6.33
CA ILE A 10 8.10 -7.98 -6.96
C ILE A 10 9.01 -7.08 -6.09
N TYR A 11 8.40 -6.39 -5.12
CA TYR A 11 9.07 -5.61 -4.07
C TYR A 11 8.55 -6.07 -2.71
N SER A 12 9.43 -6.65 -1.90
CA SER A 12 9.10 -7.12 -0.55
C SER A 12 10.25 -6.89 0.44
N PRO A 13 9.94 -6.46 1.68
CA PRO A 13 10.92 -6.37 2.76
C PRO A 13 11.21 -7.74 3.40
N VAL A 14 10.40 -8.76 3.11
CA VAL A 14 10.51 -10.09 3.72
C VAL A 14 11.63 -10.86 3.05
N ARG A 15 12.58 -11.32 3.85
CA ARG A 15 13.71 -12.15 3.41
C ARG A 15 13.49 -13.59 3.87
N ASN A 16 12.40 -14.23 3.45
CA ASN A 16 12.13 -15.59 3.90
C ASN A 16 12.66 -16.62 2.91
N ARG A 17 13.78 -17.27 3.27
CA ARG A 17 14.38 -18.38 2.53
C ARG A 17 13.60 -19.68 2.71
N PHE A 18 12.78 -19.80 3.76
CA PHE A 18 12.23 -21.08 4.22
C PHE A 18 10.97 -21.57 3.50
N LEU A 19 10.27 -20.75 2.71
CA LEU A 19 9.01 -21.14 2.06
C LEU A 19 9.04 -21.17 0.52
N GLY A 20 10.21 -21.01 -0.12
CA GLY A 20 10.30 -20.96 -1.58
C GLY A 20 9.65 -19.72 -2.24
N PHE A 21 8.88 -18.94 -1.49
CA PHE A 21 8.22 -17.70 -1.90
C PHE A 21 8.42 -16.63 -0.80
N GLY A 22 8.78 -15.40 -1.20
CA GLY A 22 9.43 -14.41 -0.32
C GLY A 22 10.96 -14.52 -0.29
N ASN A 23 11.54 -15.24 -1.25
CA ASN A 23 12.98 -15.24 -1.49
C ASN A 23 13.30 -14.08 -2.44
N ARG A 24 14.24 -13.20 -2.05
CA ARG A 24 14.76 -12.10 -2.89
C ARG A 24 15.08 -12.52 -4.33
N SER A 25 15.44 -13.80 -4.55
CA SER A 25 15.68 -14.35 -5.88
C SER A 25 14.42 -14.56 -6.72
N ALA A 26 13.30 -14.97 -6.12
CA ALA A 26 12.03 -15.17 -6.82
C ALA A 26 11.38 -13.80 -7.14
N ASP A 27 11.31 -12.92 -6.14
CA ASP A 27 10.81 -11.55 -6.30
C ASP A 27 11.71 -10.79 -7.29
N GLY A 28 13.03 -10.99 -7.23
CA GLY A 28 13.99 -10.41 -8.17
C GLY A 28 13.83 -10.91 -9.62
N ARG A 29 13.51 -12.21 -9.82
CA ARG A 29 13.23 -12.77 -11.16
C ARG A 29 11.92 -12.27 -11.73
N LEU A 30 10.87 -12.17 -10.90
CA LEU A 30 9.59 -11.58 -11.31
C LEU A 30 9.76 -10.10 -11.65
N ARG A 31 10.47 -9.35 -10.79
CA ARG A 31 10.79 -7.94 -11.04
C ARG A 31 11.51 -7.73 -12.36
N ALA A 32 12.53 -8.54 -12.65
CA ALA A 32 13.30 -8.44 -13.89
C ALA A 32 12.44 -8.63 -15.17
N GLN A 33 11.32 -9.35 -15.08
CA GLN A 33 10.39 -9.57 -16.19
C GLN A 33 9.28 -8.52 -16.23
N LEU A 34 8.72 -8.16 -15.08
CA LEU A 34 7.51 -7.34 -15.00
C LEU A 34 7.77 -5.85 -14.89
N GLU A 35 8.79 -5.42 -14.15
CA GLU A 35 9.07 -3.99 -13.98
C GLU A 35 9.39 -3.28 -15.31
N PRO A 36 10.17 -3.87 -16.25
CA PRO A 36 10.36 -3.25 -17.56
C PRO A 36 9.04 -3.01 -18.31
N LEU A 37 8.12 -3.98 -18.29
CA LEU A 37 6.81 -3.86 -18.93
C LEU A 37 5.94 -2.81 -18.23
N PHE A 38 5.96 -2.76 -16.90
CA PHE A 38 5.23 -1.75 -16.14
C PHE A 38 5.71 -0.34 -16.46
N ARG A 39 7.02 -0.17 -16.60
CA ARG A 39 7.62 1.11 -17.00
C ARG A 39 7.29 1.48 -18.44
N GLU A 40 7.46 0.55 -19.38
CA GLU A 40 7.16 0.74 -20.80
C GLU A 40 5.71 1.16 -21.02
N HIS A 41 4.78 0.53 -20.30
CA HIS A 41 3.36 0.84 -20.41
C HIS A 41 2.89 1.97 -19.48
N GLY A 42 3.76 2.59 -18.69
CA GLY A 42 3.41 3.72 -17.82
C GLY A 42 2.39 3.35 -16.73
N VAL A 43 2.62 2.25 -16.02
CA VAL A 43 1.87 1.85 -14.83
C VAL A 43 2.12 2.84 -13.70
N ASP A 44 1.07 3.26 -13.01
CA ASP A 44 1.15 4.22 -11.92
C ASP A 44 1.19 3.50 -10.55
N VAL A 45 0.40 2.43 -10.40
CA VAL A 45 0.22 1.71 -9.12
C VAL A 45 0.19 0.20 -9.34
N VAL A 46 0.83 -0.55 -8.43
CA VAL A 46 0.76 -2.01 -8.36
C VAL A 46 0.36 -2.45 -6.96
N PHE A 47 -0.78 -3.13 -6.86
CA PHE A 47 -1.24 -3.81 -5.66
C PHE A 47 -0.84 -5.28 -5.69
N GLN A 48 -0.25 -5.74 -4.59
CA GLN A 48 0.32 -7.07 -4.44
C GLN A 48 -0.16 -7.68 -3.12
N GLY A 49 -0.32 -9.00 -3.07
CA GLY A 49 -0.76 -9.73 -1.88
C GLY A 49 0.32 -10.69 -1.38
N HIS A 50 -0.10 -11.94 -1.14
CA HIS A 50 0.69 -13.10 -0.73
C HIS A 50 1.31 -13.00 0.68
N GLN A 51 1.94 -11.88 1.00
CA GLN A 51 2.57 -11.65 2.29
C GLN A 51 1.56 -11.04 3.24
N HIS A 52 1.26 -11.74 4.34
CA HIS A 52 0.25 -11.32 5.32
C HIS A 52 0.78 -10.17 6.18
N MET A 53 0.95 -9.00 5.56
CA MET A 53 1.40 -7.76 6.17
C MET A 53 1.13 -6.59 5.22
N TYR A 54 1.27 -5.39 5.74
CA TYR A 54 1.31 -4.17 4.94
C TYR A 54 2.75 -3.75 4.65
N ALA A 55 3.10 -3.48 3.39
CA ALA A 55 4.33 -2.77 3.09
C ALA A 55 4.17 -1.88 1.84
N ARG A 56 4.72 -0.68 1.90
CA ARG A 56 4.90 0.20 0.75
C ARG A 56 6.37 0.52 0.63
N VAL A 57 6.96 0.18 -0.51
CA VAL A 57 8.33 0.63 -0.83
C VAL A 57 8.24 2.06 -1.35
N ARG A 58 9.28 2.87 -1.15
CA ARG A 58 9.41 4.18 -1.82
C ARG A 58 9.24 4.00 -3.34
N PRO A 59 8.67 4.99 -4.06
CA PRO A 59 8.40 4.86 -5.49
C PRO A 59 9.60 4.34 -6.29
N GLN A 60 9.35 3.39 -7.19
CA GLN A 60 10.39 2.79 -8.04
C GLN A 60 10.11 3.20 -9.47
N ALA A 61 11.01 4.01 -10.05
CA ALA A 61 10.78 4.64 -11.36
C ALA A 61 9.43 5.37 -11.47
N GLY A 62 8.98 6.01 -10.39
CA GLY A 62 7.68 6.72 -10.32
C GLY A 62 6.47 5.83 -10.00
N ILE A 63 6.62 4.50 -9.98
CA ILE A 63 5.54 3.54 -9.73
C ILE A 63 5.41 3.26 -8.23
N ARG A 64 4.17 3.27 -7.71
CA ARG A 64 3.89 2.90 -6.32
C ARG A 64 3.57 1.42 -6.22
N TYR A 65 4.26 0.74 -5.31
CA TYR A 65 4.04 -0.68 -5.03
C TYR A 65 3.56 -0.87 -3.61
N PHE A 66 2.40 -1.52 -3.48
CA PHE A 66 1.78 -1.87 -2.21
C PHE A 66 1.75 -3.38 -2.06
N VAL A 67 2.21 -3.88 -0.91
CA VAL A 67 1.92 -5.21 -0.42
C VAL A 67 0.78 -5.07 0.59
N THR A 68 -0.36 -5.67 0.29
CA THR A 68 -1.58 -5.65 1.10
C THR A 68 -2.16 -7.05 1.25
N GLY A 69 -1.37 -7.98 1.79
CA GLY A 69 -1.83 -9.37 2.02
C GLY A 69 -2.42 -9.60 3.42
N GLY A 70 -2.56 -8.56 4.24
CA GLY A 70 -3.05 -8.62 5.62
C GLY A 70 -4.58 -8.66 5.78
N GLY A 71 -5.34 -9.08 4.76
CA GLY A 71 -6.81 -8.99 4.79
C GLY A 71 -7.54 -10.09 5.58
N SER A 72 -6.85 -11.08 6.17
CA SER A 72 -7.52 -12.18 6.89
C SER A 72 -6.59 -12.98 7.80
N LYS A 73 -5.51 -13.55 7.25
CA LYS A 73 -4.61 -14.42 8.01
C LYS A 73 -3.75 -13.62 8.97
N LYS A 74 -3.37 -14.26 10.09
CA LYS A 74 -2.51 -13.68 11.13
C LYS A 74 -1.29 -12.97 10.50
N PRO A 75 -1.15 -11.65 10.69
CA PRO A 75 -0.10 -10.89 10.06
C PRO A 75 1.25 -11.12 10.74
N TYR A 76 2.33 -10.89 10.01
CA TYR A 76 3.70 -10.97 10.50
C TYR A 76 4.48 -9.67 10.21
N SER A 77 5.49 -9.37 11.03
CA SER A 77 6.35 -8.21 10.79
C SER A 77 7.50 -8.54 9.86
N PHE A 78 8.07 -7.49 9.26
CA PHE A 78 9.38 -7.54 8.60
C PHE A 78 10.42 -6.72 9.36
N LYS A 79 11.67 -6.74 8.91
CA LYS A 79 12.71 -5.81 9.38
C LYS A 79 13.11 -4.90 8.23
N ASN A 80 12.98 -3.60 8.44
CA ASN A 80 13.42 -2.61 7.48
C ASN A 80 14.92 -2.33 7.66
N ASN A 81 15.75 -2.85 6.76
CA ASN A 81 17.20 -2.83 6.93
C ASN A 81 17.90 -1.73 6.11
N ASP A 82 17.18 -1.06 5.20
CA ASP A 82 17.75 -0.13 4.21
C ASP A 82 16.89 1.13 3.97
N ASN A 83 15.92 1.42 4.85
CA ASN A 83 14.99 2.56 4.76
C ASN A 83 14.19 2.66 3.45
N SER A 84 14.15 1.59 2.64
CA SER A 84 13.36 1.53 1.40
C SER A 84 11.85 1.49 1.68
N TYR A 85 11.46 1.11 2.89
CA TYR A 85 10.08 1.14 3.38
C TYR A 85 9.94 2.30 4.37
N PRO A 86 9.09 3.32 4.12
CA PRO A 86 9.01 4.51 4.96
C PRO A 86 8.27 4.26 6.30
N ARG A 87 7.68 3.08 6.50
CA ARG A 87 6.93 2.71 7.70
C ARG A 87 7.80 2.03 8.74
N GLU A 88 7.69 2.47 10.00
CA GLU A 88 8.45 1.94 11.13
C GLU A 88 7.72 0.82 11.90
N ASP A 89 6.39 0.73 11.75
CA ASP A 89 5.55 -0.28 12.42
C ASP A 89 5.67 -1.69 11.82
N ASN A 90 6.49 -1.84 10.78
CA ASN A 90 6.82 -3.11 10.12
C ASN A 90 5.59 -3.92 9.65
N GLY A 91 4.47 -3.25 9.39
CA GLY A 91 3.34 -3.81 8.63
C GLY A 91 2.50 -4.89 9.31
N LYS A 92 2.71 -5.17 10.61
CA LYS A 92 2.09 -6.31 11.30
C LYS A 92 0.70 -5.96 11.86
N PHE A 93 -0.27 -5.81 10.97
CA PHE A 93 -1.66 -5.58 11.33
C PHE A 93 -2.59 -6.03 10.20
N ASN A 94 -3.80 -6.46 10.53
CA ASN A 94 -4.80 -6.71 9.50
C ASN A 94 -5.28 -5.38 8.92
N HIS A 95 -5.52 -5.33 7.63
CA HIS A 95 -5.93 -4.09 6.96
C HIS A 95 -6.56 -4.34 5.60
N PHE A 96 -7.15 -3.28 5.08
CA PHE A 96 -7.42 -3.09 3.66
C PHE A 96 -6.88 -1.74 3.19
N VAL A 97 -6.68 -1.59 1.88
CA VAL A 97 -6.34 -0.30 1.27
C VAL A 97 -7.59 0.26 0.60
N TYR A 98 -8.02 1.43 1.05
CA TYR A 98 -8.97 2.25 0.32
C TYR A 98 -8.20 3.19 -0.62
N SER A 99 -8.64 3.29 -1.87
CA SER A 99 -8.08 4.26 -2.82
C SER A 99 -9.17 5.10 -3.46
N ARG A 100 -8.94 6.40 -3.57
CA ARG A 100 -9.78 7.32 -4.35
C ARG A 100 -8.96 7.89 -5.49
N VAL A 101 -9.52 7.85 -6.69
CA VAL A 101 -8.80 8.19 -7.91
C VAL A 101 -9.61 9.25 -8.65
N SER A 102 -9.00 10.41 -8.87
CA SER A 102 -9.53 11.49 -9.72
C SER A 102 -8.60 11.71 -10.91
N GLU A 103 -8.93 12.63 -11.83
CA GLU A 103 -7.99 12.99 -12.90
C GLU A 103 -6.70 13.62 -12.36
N GLU A 104 -6.80 14.35 -11.25
CA GLU A 104 -5.70 15.12 -10.67
C GLU A 104 -4.77 14.28 -9.80
N ARG A 105 -5.32 13.34 -9.01
CA ARG A 105 -4.52 12.61 -8.02
C ARG A 105 -5.04 11.21 -7.69
N PHE A 106 -4.11 10.37 -7.25
CA PHE A 106 -4.36 9.09 -6.61
C PHE A 106 -4.18 9.26 -5.11
N GLU A 107 -5.21 8.91 -4.36
CA GLU A 107 -5.22 8.93 -2.89
C GLU A 107 -5.30 7.50 -2.37
N TYR A 108 -4.57 7.19 -1.31
CA TYR A 108 -4.63 5.90 -0.65
C TYR A 108 -4.68 6.06 0.86
N CYS A 109 -5.40 5.13 1.50
CA CYS A 109 -5.46 5.00 2.94
C CYS A 109 -5.46 3.54 3.32
N VAL A 110 -4.68 3.20 4.33
CA VAL A 110 -4.56 1.86 4.86
C VAL A 110 -5.26 1.85 6.19
N ILE A 111 -6.36 1.13 6.25
CA ILE A 111 -7.28 1.12 7.39
C ILE A 111 -7.19 -0.27 8.01
N ASP A 112 -6.94 -0.31 9.32
CA ASP A 112 -6.89 -1.58 10.04
C ASP A 112 -8.27 -2.01 10.59
N GLU A 113 -8.27 -3.12 11.31
CA GLU A 113 -9.48 -3.70 11.93
C GLU A 113 -10.08 -2.83 13.06
N GLU A 114 -9.35 -1.83 13.55
CA GLU A 114 -9.80 -0.87 14.57
C GLU A 114 -10.26 0.45 13.92
N GLU A 115 -10.42 0.47 12.59
CA GLU A 115 -10.72 1.66 11.78
C GLU A 115 -9.63 2.75 11.85
N ALA A 116 -8.45 2.43 12.37
CA ALA A 116 -7.35 3.36 12.44
C ALA A 116 -6.68 3.49 11.06
N VAL A 117 -6.46 4.73 10.61
CA VAL A 117 -5.59 5.00 9.46
C VAL A 117 -4.17 4.68 9.87
N ARG A 118 -3.65 3.55 9.40
CA ARG A 118 -2.27 3.18 9.61
C ARG A 118 -1.39 4.01 8.70
N ASP A 119 -1.55 3.96 7.38
CA ASP A 119 -0.78 4.73 6.40
C ASP A 119 -1.72 5.48 5.46
N GLY A 120 -1.25 6.56 4.84
CA GLY A 120 -2.06 7.30 3.88
C GLY A 120 -1.33 8.45 3.23
N GLY A 121 -1.78 8.80 2.04
CA GLY A 121 -1.23 9.91 1.29
C GLY A 121 -1.85 10.02 -0.09
N TRP A 122 -1.28 10.91 -0.90
CA TRP A 122 -1.72 11.13 -2.25
C TRP A 122 -0.56 11.55 -3.15
N PHE A 123 -0.73 11.39 -4.45
CA PHE A 123 0.21 11.88 -5.45
C PHE A 123 -0.51 12.21 -6.76
N ALA A 124 -0.01 13.23 -7.46
CA ALA A 124 -0.39 13.52 -8.83
C ALA A 124 0.43 12.67 -9.80
N LYS A 125 -0.02 12.61 -11.05
CA LYS A 125 0.68 11.85 -12.07
C LYS A 125 2.06 12.44 -12.35
N GLY A 126 3.10 11.62 -12.21
CA GLY A 126 4.49 12.03 -12.43
C GLY A 126 5.25 12.47 -11.17
N ASP A 127 4.59 12.58 -10.02
CA ASP A 127 5.25 12.95 -8.76
C ASP A 127 6.31 11.91 -8.37
N ALA A 128 7.48 12.39 -7.93
CA ALA A 128 8.56 11.53 -7.47
C ALA A 128 8.31 10.91 -6.08
N THR A 129 7.49 11.57 -5.26
CA THR A 129 7.20 11.18 -3.87
C THR A 129 5.72 11.33 -3.56
N ASP A 130 5.26 10.65 -2.52
CA ASP A 130 3.90 10.81 -2.02
C ASP A 130 3.82 12.04 -1.10
N THR A 131 2.68 12.71 -1.11
CA THR A 131 2.33 13.72 -0.12
C THR A 131 1.50 13.07 0.99
N GLU A 132 1.94 13.21 2.24
CA GLU A 132 1.21 12.68 3.39
C GLU A 132 -0.09 13.46 3.64
N PHE A 133 -1.12 12.79 4.16
CA PHE A 133 -2.30 13.49 4.65
C PHE A 133 -1.98 14.26 5.94
N PRO A 134 -2.66 15.40 6.19
CA PRO A 134 -2.61 16.06 7.50
C PRO A 134 -3.07 15.12 8.62
N ALA A 135 -2.66 15.39 9.85
CA ALA A 135 -3.00 14.58 11.03
C ALA A 135 -4.52 14.33 11.24
N ALA A 136 -5.38 15.18 10.68
CA ALA A 136 -6.85 15.01 10.66
C ALA A 136 -7.34 13.82 9.79
N GLY A 137 -6.43 13.10 9.14
CA GLY A 137 -6.66 11.75 8.65
C GLY A 137 -7.08 11.66 7.18
N CYS A 138 -6.99 10.42 6.70
CA CYS A 138 -7.51 9.98 5.42
C CYS A 138 -8.91 10.58 5.12
N PRO A 139 -9.19 11.10 3.91
CA PRO A 139 -10.48 11.69 3.55
C PRO A 139 -11.70 10.76 3.73
N VAL A 140 -11.46 9.46 3.83
CA VAL A 140 -12.46 8.38 3.98
C VAL A 140 -13.06 8.36 5.38
N ILE A 141 -12.28 8.73 6.40
CA ILE A 141 -12.72 8.74 7.80
C ILE A 141 -13.16 10.16 8.17
N ARG A 142 -14.02 10.77 7.36
CA ARG A 142 -14.88 11.83 7.91
C ARG A 142 -15.97 11.12 8.67
N SER A 143 -15.94 11.25 10.00
CA SER A 143 -16.99 10.70 10.85
C SER A 143 -18.34 11.12 10.28
N SER A 144 -19.23 10.16 10.08
CA SER A 144 -20.65 10.43 10.20
C SER A 144 -20.89 10.77 11.67
N ALA A 145 -20.44 11.94 12.13
CA ALA A 145 -21.03 12.56 13.29
C ALA A 145 -22.52 12.63 12.96
N ARG A 146 -23.30 11.81 13.67
CA ARG A 146 -24.75 11.66 13.52
C ARG A 146 -25.33 13.05 13.27
N ALA A 147 -25.94 13.26 12.10
CA ALA A 147 -26.95 14.29 11.98
C ALA A 147 -28.03 13.91 13.00
N GLY A 148 -27.92 14.47 14.20
CA GLY A 148 -28.96 14.37 15.20
C GLY A 148 -30.21 14.98 14.60
N THR A 149 -31.17 14.15 14.25
CA THR A 149 -32.55 14.58 14.13
C THR A 149 -32.98 15.12 15.49
N GLU A 150 -32.88 16.43 15.64
CA GLU A 150 -33.65 17.18 16.63
C GLU A 150 -35.12 17.07 16.19
N VAL A 151 -35.82 16.07 16.71
CA VAL A 151 -37.27 16.03 16.65
C VAL A 151 -37.74 16.99 17.74
N ALA A 152 -38.04 18.22 17.32
CA ALA A 152 -38.79 19.15 18.15
C ALA A 152 -40.13 18.49 18.55
N ARG A 153 -40.38 18.43 19.85
CA ARG A 153 -41.71 18.18 20.42
C ARG A 153 -42.38 19.50 20.72
#